data_AF-A0AAX4INA7-F1
#
_entry.id   AF-A0AAX4INA7-F1
#
_cell.length_a   1.000
_cell.length_b   1.000
_cell.length_c   1.000
_cell.angle_alpha   90.00
_cell.angle_beta   90.00
_cell.angle_gamma   90.00
#
_symmetry.space_group_name_H-M   'P 1'
#
loop_
_entity.id
_entity.type
_entity.pdbx_description
1 polymer ?
#
loop_
_entity_poly.entity_id
_entity_poly.type
_entity_poly.pdbx_seq_one_letter_code
_entity_poly.pdbx_strand_id
1 'polypeptide(L)'
;MSLSKTEPFPVGAVLHGRSGRRYGIEEILSERRDPLLCVYRARYVRTSNPSTKLALTSELYLSSVGAEKFVLKNMIPGDFEYNQDLQNYVASCPNLRTAIDAVPDFELLVYPFLAGDLFAFSKALFVDWLGSTKRASSILFNFLLSRLQPRFCGCHPGPDVLADIKPNNILLDYDVAGDDITVRNVQVSDLEDAVVIPPGKNLKDCLRGNQLWRSPESWVRARQSTPSDIYSFGVVIIYVMLNEMVFRARDEELAAKDAWRHVLRRHISYFADDGGIKGLLSHIGEDNPFFDRLIDLAAEFGASRPRSPFALWQYVDEELRDLIGKMTNFDPARRITAHEALEHPWFSKGSSD
;
A
#
# COMPACT_ATOMS: atom_id res chain seq x y z
N MET A 1 -2.75 -22.10 -30.35
CA MET A 1 -2.21 -20.73 -30.47
C MET A 1 -0.89 -20.66 -29.75
N SER A 2 0.15 -20.10 -30.37
CA SER A 2 1.40 -19.78 -29.67
C SER A 2 1.15 -18.60 -28.74
N LEU A 3 1.53 -18.72 -27.46
CA LEU A 3 1.44 -17.62 -26.50
C LEU A 3 2.52 -16.57 -26.83
N SER A 4 2.21 -15.28 -26.66
CA SER A 4 3.12 -14.16 -26.92
C SER A 4 3.23 -13.26 -25.68
N LYS A 5 4.39 -12.61 -25.50
CA LYS A 5 4.58 -11.54 -24.49
C LYS A 5 3.93 -10.21 -24.89
N THR A 6 3.52 -10.07 -26.15
CA THR A 6 3.05 -8.80 -26.73
C THR A 6 1.53 -8.62 -26.74
N GLU A 7 0.78 -9.65 -26.35
CA GLU A 7 -0.68 -9.61 -26.26
C GLU A 7 -1.14 -10.28 -24.96
N PRO A 8 -2.31 -9.91 -24.40
CA PRO A 8 -2.86 -10.57 -23.22
C PRO A 8 -3.06 -12.07 -23.43
N PHE A 9 -2.78 -12.86 -22.39
CA PHE A 9 -3.05 -14.30 -22.44
C PHE A 9 -4.56 -14.57 -22.46
N PRO A 10 -5.05 -15.43 -23.38
CA PRO A 10 -6.46 -15.72 -23.46
C PRO A 10 -6.94 -16.54 -22.26
N VAL A 11 -8.21 -16.38 -21.89
CA VAL A 11 -8.87 -17.24 -20.90
C VAL A 11 -8.78 -18.70 -21.36
N GLY A 12 -8.41 -19.59 -20.45
CA GLY A 12 -8.13 -21.01 -20.71
C GLY A 12 -6.68 -21.32 -21.08
N ALA A 13 -5.82 -20.31 -21.31
CA ALA A 13 -4.39 -20.54 -21.48
C ALA A 13 -3.79 -21.20 -20.23
N VAL A 14 -2.85 -22.13 -20.43
CA VAL A 14 -2.15 -22.81 -19.34
C VAL A 14 -0.68 -22.39 -19.36
N LEU A 15 -0.23 -21.84 -18.25
CA LEU A 15 1.14 -21.38 -18.03
C LEU A 15 1.86 -22.31 -17.06
N HIS A 16 3.15 -22.51 -17.30
CA HIS A 16 3.98 -23.42 -16.51
C HIS A 16 4.92 -22.62 -15.61
N GLY A 17 4.71 -22.72 -14.30
CA GLY A 17 5.57 -22.07 -13.31
C GLY A 17 6.92 -22.78 -13.16
N ARG A 18 7.90 -22.05 -12.65
CA ARG A 18 9.23 -22.56 -12.29
C ARG A 18 9.14 -23.66 -11.24
N SER A 19 8.14 -23.60 -10.35
CA SER A 19 7.85 -24.67 -9.39
C SER A 19 7.36 -25.99 -10.00
N GLY A 20 7.07 -26.01 -11.32
CA GLY A 20 6.43 -27.12 -12.01
C GLY A 20 4.90 -27.09 -11.93
N ARG A 21 4.31 -26.15 -11.18
CA ARG A 21 2.86 -25.93 -11.13
C ARG A 21 2.35 -25.42 -12.47
N ARG A 22 1.07 -25.71 -12.76
CA ARG A 22 0.39 -25.24 -13.96
C ARG A 22 -0.77 -24.33 -13.59
N TYR A 23 -0.85 -23.19 -14.26
CA TYR A 23 -1.77 -22.11 -13.98
C TYR A 23 -2.68 -21.87 -15.18
N GLY A 24 -3.97 -22.13 -15.02
CA GLY A 24 -4.98 -21.88 -16.04
C GLY A 24 -5.55 -20.49 -15.86
N ILE A 25 -5.42 -19.62 -16.86
CA ILE A 25 -5.99 -18.27 -16.84
C ILE A 25 -7.52 -18.37 -16.83
N GLU A 26 -8.15 -17.77 -15.83
CA GLU A 26 -9.61 -17.71 -15.71
C GLU A 26 -10.17 -16.36 -16.15
N GLU A 27 -9.44 -15.28 -15.87
CA GLU A 27 -9.92 -13.92 -16.06
C GLU A 27 -8.75 -12.93 -16.19
N ILE A 28 -8.93 -11.90 -17.00
CA ILE A 28 -8.03 -10.74 -17.06
C ILE A 28 -8.61 -9.68 -16.12
N LEU A 29 -7.95 -9.47 -14.98
CA LEU A 29 -8.37 -8.52 -13.93
C LEU A 29 -8.01 -7.08 -14.29
N SER A 30 -6.91 -6.88 -15.01
CA SER A 30 -6.46 -5.57 -15.46
C SER A 30 -5.64 -5.72 -16.74
N GLU A 31 -5.81 -4.76 -17.65
CA GLU A 31 -5.03 -4.62 -18.87
C GLU A 31 -4.67 -3.14 -19.05
N ARG A 32 -3.38 -2.87 -19.18
CA ARG A 32 -2.83 -1.59 -19.60
C ARG A 32 -2.01 -1.82 -20.85
N ARG A 33 -2.21 -0.98 -21.87
CA ARG A 33 -1.35 -0.93 -23.06
C ARG A 33 -0.33 0.21 -22.90
N ASP A 34 0.88 -0.04 -23.40
CA ASP A 34 2.06 0.85 -23.34
C ASP A 34 2.61 1.22 -21.92
N PRO A 35 3.54 0.40 -21.37
CA PRO A 35 3.85 -0.98 -21.80
C PRO A 35 2.67 -1.92 -21.49
N LEU A 36 2.63 -3.09 -22.14
CA LEU A 36 1.63 -4.11 -21.84
C LEU A 36 1.83 -4.62 -20.40
N LEU A 37 0.88 -4.32 -19.51
CA LEU A 37 0.84 -4.83 -18.15
C LEU A 37 -0.54 -5.42 -17.89
N CYS A 38 -0.55 -6.68 -17.48
CA CYS A 38 -1.74 -7.47 -17.28
C CYS A 38 -1.68 -8.13 -15.91
N VAL A 39 -2.84 -8.18 -15.27
CA VAL A 39 -3.08 -8.92 -14.04
C VAL A 39 -4.13 -9.97 -14.36
N TYR A 40 -3.84 -11.23 -14.06
CA TYR A 40 -4.70 -12.36 -14.38
C TYR A 40 -5.14 -13.07 -13.10
N ARG A 41 -6.41 -13.45 -13.00
CA ARG A 41 -6.81 -14.51 -12.08
C ARG A 41 -6.55 -15.84 -12.76
N ALA A 42 -5.91 -16.75 -12.04
CA ALA A 42 -5.68 -18.11 -12.50
C ALA A 42 -6.04 -19.13 -11.44
N ARG A 43 -6.22 -20.36 -11.89
CA ARG A 43 -6.42 -21.54 -11.03
C ARG A 43 -5.34 -22.56 -11.23
N TYR A 44 -5.09 -23.38 -10.21
CA TYR A 44 -4.24 -24.56 -10.35
C TYR A 44 -4.85 -25.56 -11.34
N VAL A 45 -4.03 -26.09 -12.25
CA VAL A 45 -4.45 -27.12 -13.22
C VAL A 45 -3.85 -28.47 -12.81
N ARG A 46 -4.70 -29.33 -12.24
CA ARG A 46 -4.33 -30.68 -11.80
C ARG A 46 -3.80 -31.55 -12.93
N THR A 47 -2.76 -32.31 -12.65
CA THR A 47 -2.22 -33.28 -13.60
C THR A 47 -3.07 -34.55 -13.55
N SER A 48 -3.45 -35.10 -14.70
CA SER A 48 -4.21 -36.35 -14.77
C SER A 48 -3.37 -37.57 -14.37
N ASN A 49 -2.05 -37.41 -14.20
CA ASN A 49 -1.14 -38.46 -13.79
C ASN A 49 0.07 -37.85 -13.04
N PRO A 50 -0.02 -37.61 -11.71
CA PRO A 50 1.06 -37.02 -10.94
C PRO A 50 2.17 -38.06 -10.72
N SER A 51 3.06 -38.21 -11.70
CA SER A 51 4.15 -39.19 -11.68
C SER A 51 5.31 -38.80 -10.75
N THR A 52 5.26 -37.62 -10.11
CA THR A 52 6.32 -37.14 -9.21
C THR A 52 5.80 -36.86 -7.80
N LYS A 53 6.59 -37.26 -6.79
CA LYS A 53 6.30 -37.03 -5.36
C LYS A 53 6.12 -35.54 -5.02
N LEU A 54 6.77 -34.65 -5.77
CA LEU A 54 6.67 -33.19 -5.62
C LEU A 54 5.31 -32.63 -6.09
N ALA A 55 4.74 -33.19 -7.15
CA ALA A 55 3.40 -32.81 -7.63
C ALA A 55 2.31 -33.23 -6.65
N LEU A 56 2.39 -34.46 -6.12
CA LEU A 56 1.44 -34.98 -5.11
C LEU A 56 1.48 -34.17 -3.81
N THR A 57 2.67 -33.83 -3.32
CA THR A 57 2.82 -33.02 -2.10
C THR A 57 2.31 -31.59 -2.30
N SER A 58 2.52 -30.99 -3.48
CA SER A 58 1.96 -29.69 -3.83
C SER A 58 0.44 -29.71 -3.90
N GLU A 59 -0.17 -30.74 -4.50
CA GLU A 59 -1.63 -30.88 -4.60
C GLU A 59 -2.28 -31.04 -3.23
N LEU A 60 -1.74 -31.93 -2.39
CA LEU A 60 -2.22 -32.13 -1.02
C LEU A 60 -2.10 -30.83 -0.19
N TYR A 61 -0.97 -30.13 -0.28
CA TYR A 61 -0.78 -28.86 0.40
C TYR A 61 -1.79 -27.81 -0.05
N LEU A 62 -1.91 -27.54 -1.36
CA LEU A 62 -2.83 -26.53 -1.91
C LEU A 62 -4.29 -26.84 -1.57
N SER A 63 -4.68 -28.12 -1.61
CA SER A 63 -6.01 -28.54 -1.18
C SER A 63 -6.25 -28.31 0.32
N SER A 64 -5.23 -28.53 1.15
CA SER A 64 -5.33 -28.33 2.62
C SER A 64 -5.39 -26.86 3.03
N VAL A 65 -4.84 -25.95 2.22
CA VAL A 65 -4.88 -24.49 2.47
C VAL A 65 -5.93 -23.76 1.62
N GLY A 66 -6.76 -24.48 0.85
CA GLY A 66 -7.77 -23.87 -0.03
C GLY A 66 -7.20 -23.01 -1.17
N ALA A 67 -5.88 -23.05 -1.41
CA ALA A 67 -5.18 -22.17 -2.34
C ALA A 67 -5.19 -22.71 -3.78
N GLU A 68 -6.39 -22.90 -4.34
CA GLU A 68 -6.51 -23.25 -5.77
C GLU A 68 -6.46 -22.03 -6.70
N LYS A 69 -6.48 -20.81 -6.14
CA LYS A 69 -6.55 -19.54 -6.88
C LYS A 69 -5.26 -18.73 -6.74
N PHE A 70 -4.84 -18.13 -7.85
CA PHE A 70 -3.60 -17.37 -7.97
C PHE A 70 -3.86 -16.07 -8.73
N VAL A 71 -2.92 -15.14 -8.57
CA VAL A 71 -2.80 -13.97 -9.45
C VAL A 71 -1.47 -14.06 -10.18
N LEU A 72 -1.50 -13.90 -11.50
CA LEU A 72 -0.31 -13.80 -12.32
C LEU A 72 -0.21 -12.36 -12.81
N LYS A 73 0.96 -11.76 -12.71
CA LYS A 73 1.20 -10.39 -13.15
C LYS A 73 2.52 -10.33 -13.91
N ASN A 74 2.52 -9.69 -15.08
CA ASN A 74 3.77 -9.47 -15.81
C ASN A 74 4.40 -8.17 -15.38
N MET A 75 5.72 -8.14 -15.48
CA MET A 75 6.53 -7.00 -15.09
C MET A 75 6.73 -6.05 -16.27
N ILE A 76 7.18 -4.82 -15.97
CA ILE A 76 7.71 -3.93 -17.00
C ILE A 76 8.89 -4.65 -17.68
N PRO A 77 8.97 -4.63 -19.02
CA PRO A 77 10.08 -5.29 -19.73
C PRO A 77 11.44 -4.81 -19.21
N GLY A 78 12.26 -5.75 -18.76
CA GLY A 78 13.59 -5.47 -18.17
C GLY A 78 13.62 -5.45 -16.63
N ASP A 79 12.49 -5.34 -15.95
CA ASP A 79 12.43 -5.21 -14.48
C ASP A 79 12.21 -6.55 -13.76
N PHE A 80 12.04 -7.66 -14.49
CA PHE A 80 11.67 -8.95 -13.91
C PHE A 80 12.67 -9.47 -12.88
N GLU A 81 13.97 -9.40 -13.16
CA GLU A 81 15.01 -9.90 -12.26
C GLU A 81 15.08 -9.08 -10.96
N TYR A 82 15.09 -7.75 -11.07
CA TYR A 82 15.06 -6.85 -9.92
C TYR A 82 13.84 -7.11 -9.04
N ASN A 83 12.66 -7.25 -9.64
CA ASN A 83 11.44 -7.54 -8.91
C ASN A 83 11.48 -8.91 -8.24
N GLN A 84 11.98 -9.94 -8.93
CA GLN A 84 12.14 -11.26 -8.34
C GLN A 84 13.08 -11.23 -7.13
N ASP A 85 14.20 -10.52 -7.21
CA ASP A 85 15.15 -10.37 -6.10
C ASP A 85 14.54 -9.62 -4.90
N LEU A 86 13.80 -8.54 -5.16
CA LEU A 86 13.05 -7.82 -4.14
C LEU A 86 12.02 -8.71 -3.43
N GLN A 87 11.27 -9.49 -4.21
CA GLN A 87 10.24 -10.40 -3.69
C GLN A 87 10.87 -11.49 -2.82
N ASN A 88 12.03 -12.03 -3.23
CA ASN A 88 12.79 -13.00 -2.43
C ASN A 88 13.32 -12.37 -1.14
N TYR A 89 13.82 -11.13 -1.21
CA TYR A 89 14.34 -10.40 -0.06
C TYR A 89 13.29 -10.18 1.04
N VAL A 90 12.03 -9.94 0.65
CA VAL A 90 10.91 -9.71 1.58
C VAL A 90 10.01 -10.93 1.79
N ALA A 91 10.37 -12.10 1.25
CA ALA A 91 9.54 -13.30 1.27
C ALA A 91 9.18 -13.80 2.69
N SER A 92 10.01 -13.51 3.69
CA SER A 92 9.77 -13.86 5.08
C SER A 92 8.81 -12.92 5.82
N CYS A 93 8.38 -11.81 5.20
CA CYS A 93 7.50 -10.83 5.82
C CYS A 93 6.02 -11.23 5.63
N PRO A 94 5.31 -11.71 6.67
CA PRO A 94 3.99 -12.32 6.50
C PRO A 94 2.91 -11.33 6.02
N ASN A 95 3.05 -10.05 6.38
CA ASN A 95 2.10 -9.00 5.99
C ASN A 95 2.50 -8.28 4.68
N LEU A 96 3.49 -8.78 3.95
CA LEU A 96 3.78 -8.38 2.57
C LEU A 96 3.34 -9.51 1.64
N ARG A 97 2.64 -9.16 0.56
CA ARG A 97 2.21 -10.14 -0.45
C ARG A 97 3.37 -10.40 -1.39
N THR A 98 4.00 -11.56 -1.22
CA THR A 98 5.16 -11.94 -2.02
C THR A 98 4.83 -12.96 -3.10
N ALA A 99 5.65 -12.98 -4.15
CA ALA A 99 5.55 -13.97 -5.21
C ALA A 99 5.91 -15.36 -4.66
N ILE A 100 5.07 -16.36 -4.95
CA ILE A 100 5.26 -17.76 -4.53
C ILE A 100 5.72 -18.67 -5.67
N ASP A 101 5.70 -18.16 -6.90
CA ASP A 101 6.24 -18.81 -8.09
C ASP A 101 6.49 -17.74 -9.18
N ALA A 102 7.09 -18.15 -10.30
CA ALA A 102 7.28 -17.30 -11.46
C ALA A 102 7.12 -18.10 -12.76
N VAL A 103 6.78 -17.43 -13.85
CA VAL A 103 6.80 -17.98 -15.22
C VAL A 103 7.82 -17.17 -16.04
N PRO A 104 9.12 -17.55 -16.00
CA PRO A 104 10.20 -16.72 -16.55
C PRO A 104 10.08 -16.49 -18.07
N ASP A 105 9.59 -17.49 -18.80
CA ASP A 105 9.38 -17.41 -20.26
C ASP A 105 8.46 -16.25 -20.66
N PHE A 106 7.62 -15.78 -19.73
CA PHE A 106 6.68 -14.68 -19.92
C PHE A 106 6.90 -13.52 -18.94
N GLU A 107 7.99 -13.53 -18.15
CA GLU A 107 8.29 -12.51 -17.14
C GLU A 107 7.13 -12.26 -16.15
N LEU A 108 6.43 -13.34 -15.78
CA LEU A 108 5.32 -13.29 -14.82
C LEU A 108 5.79 -13.68 -13.42
N LEU A 109 5.29 -12.95 -12.43
CA LEU A 109 5.30 -13.37 -11.03
C LEU A 109 3.93 -13.92 -10.65
N VAL A 110 3.92 -14.96 -9.82
CA VAL A 110 2.72 -15.65 -9.36
C VAL A 110 2.52 -15.38 -7.88
N TYR A 111 1.34 -14.91 -7.50
CA TYR A 111 0.98 -14.54 -6.14
C TYR A 111 -0.19 -15.40 -5.64
N PRO A 112 -0.31 -15.64 -4.33
CA PRO A 112 -1.54 -16.15 -3.73
C PRO A 112 -2.70 -15.21 -4.03
N PHE A 113 -3.89 -15.72 -4.34
CA PHE A 113 -5.08 -14.89 -4.49
C PHE A 113 -5.56 -14.36 -3.13
N LEU A 114 -6.03 -13.11 -3.09
CA LEU A 114 -6.69 -12.48 -1.94
C LEU A 114 -8.05 -11.96 -2.40
N ALA A 115 -9.05 -12.03 -1.52
CA ALA A 115 -10.46 -11.83 -1.86
C ALA A 115 -10.80 -10.41 -2.35
N GLY A 116 -10.10 -9.38 -1.85
CA GLY A 116 -10.31 -8.00 -2.27
C GLY A 116 -9.25 -7.04 -1.77
N ASP A 117 -9.47 -5.75 -2.01
CA ASP A 117 -8.63 -4.66 -1.53
C ASP A 117 -9.37 -3.78 -0.51
N LEU A 118 -8.62 -3.03 0.30
CA LEU A 118 -9.18 -2.18 1.35
C LEU A 118 -10.03 -1.03 0.80
N PHE A 119 -9.82 -0.61 -0.46
CA PHE A 119 -10.64 0.41 -1.10
C PHE A 119 -12.05 -0.07 -1.37
N ALA A 120 -12.21 -1.27 -1.93
CA ALA A 120 -13.50 -1.89 -2.16
C ALA A 120 -14.14 -2.34 -0.85
N PHE A 121 -13.34 -2.88 0.07
CA PHE A 121 -13.79 -3.43 1.34
C PHE A 121 -14.30 -2.36 2.30
N SER A 122 -13.71 -1.15 2.30
CA SER A 122 -14.15 -0.07 3.19
C SER A 122 -15.64 0.25 3.01
N LYS A 123 -16.20 0.10 1.80
CA LYS A 123 -17.64 0.29 1.54
C LYS A 123 -18.52 -0.67 2.35
N ALA A 124 -18.05 -1.90 2.58
CA ALA A 124 -18.76 -2.88 3.40
C ALA A 124 -18.69 -2.56 4.89
N LEU A 125 -17.64 -1.85 5.35
CA LEU A 125 -17.50 -1.39 6.73
C LEU A 125 -18.51 -0.29 7.12
N PHE A 126 -19.16 0.37 6.16
CA PHE A 126 -20.14 1.41 6.47
C PHE A 126 -21.59 0.91 6.59
N VAL A 127 -21.81 -0.41 6.46
CA VAL A 127 -23.15 -1.02 6.58
C VAL A 127 -23.53 -1.34 8.04
N ASP A 128 -22.55 -1.58 8.92
CA ASP A 128 -22.73 -1.79 10.37
C ASP A 128 -21.61 -1.13 11.18
N TRP A 129 -21.90 -0.01 11.85
CA TRP A 129 -20.88 0.90 12.41
C TRP A 129 -20.05 0.32 13.57
N LEU A 130 -20.67 -0.44 14.48
CA LEU A 130 -19.99 -0.92 15.70
C LEU A 130 -19.04 -2.10 15.38
N GLY A 131 -19.52 -3.11 14.65
CA GLY A 131 -18.69 -4.24 14.20
C GLY A 131 -17.57 -3.81 13.26
N SER A 132 -17.76 -2.69 12.56
CA SER A 132 -16.82 -2.20 11.56
C SER A 132 -15.65 -1.41 12.11
N THR A 133 -15.80 -0.73 13.25
CA THR A 133 -14.67 -0.02 13.89
C THR A 133 -13.61 -1.01 14.36
N LYS A 134 -14.01 -2.09 15.05
CA LYS A 134 -13.11 -3.15 15.51
C LYS A 134 -12.43 -3.89 14.36
N ARG A 135 -13.18 -4.16 13.29
CA ARG A 135 -12.65 -4.80 12.08
C ARG A 135 -11.65 -3.89 11.37
N ALA A 136 -11.99 -2.62 11.20
CA ALA A 136 -11.10 -1.62 10.62
C ALA A 136 -9.81 -1.48 11.44
N SER A 137 -9.90 -1.33 12.76
CA SER A 137 -8.73 -1.20 13.63
C SER A 137 -7.83 -2.43 13.56
N SER A 138 -8.40 -3.64 13.52
CA SER A 138 -7.63 -4.88 13.34
C SER A 138 -6.91 -4.96 11.98
N ILE A 139 -7.57 -4.56 10.89
CA ILE A 139 -6.95 -4.48 9.56
C ILE A 139 -5.78 -3.50 9.56
N LEU A 140 -6.01 -2.30 10.10
CA LEU A 140 -5.01 -1.23 10.16
C LEU A 140 -3.84 -1.60 11.07
N PHE A 141 -4.09 -2.33 12.16
CA PHE A 141 -3.06 -2.88 13.05
C PHE A 141 -2.16 -3.87 12.30
N ASN A 142 -2.74 -4.79 11.52
CA ASN A 142 -1.97 -5.73 10.69
C ASN A 142 -1.13 -5.02 9.62
N PHE A 143 -1.62 -3.92 9.04
CA PHE A 143 -0.79 -3.11 8.17
C PHE A 143 0.44 -2.56 8.90
N LEU A 144 0.28 -1.99 10.09
CA LEU A 144 1.41 -1.46 10.87
C LEU A 144 2.40 -2.55 11.29
N LEU A 145 1.91 -3.76 11.62
CA LEU A 145 2.78 -4.92 11.83
C LEU A 145 3.64 -5.23 10.60
N SER A 146 3.15 -5.02 9.38
CA SER A 146 3.95 -5.17 8.15
C SER A 146 5.18 -4.26 8.12
N ARG A 147 5.08 -3.10 8.79
CA ARG A 147 6.14 -2.09 8.86
C ARG A 147 7.17 -2.37 9.96
N LEU A 148 6.86 -3.28 10.88
CA LEU A 148 7.72 -3.65 12.01
C LEU A 148 8.54 -4.92 11.79
N GLN A 149 8.40 -5.58 10.65
CA GLN A 149 8.95 -6.93 10.50
C GLN A 149 10.49 -6.95 10.59
N PRO A 150 11.07 -8.00 11.22
CA PRO A 150 12.47 -8.01 11.62
C PRO A 150 13.41 -7.99 10.42
N ARG A 151 14.28 -6.99 10.42
CA ARG A 151 15.31 -6.74 9.41
C ARG A 151 16.57 -7.59 9.66
N PHE A 152 16.41 -8.89 9.88
CA PHE A 152 17.53 -9.75 10.25
C PHE A 152 18.37 -10.15 9.03
N CYS A 153 19.41 -9.38 8.75
CA CYS A 153 20.60 -9.83 8.05
C CYS A 153 21.82 -9.65 8.97
N GLY A 154 22.00 -10.57 9.92
CA GLY A 154 23.07 -10.44 10.92
C GLY A 154 22.91 -9.20 11.80
N CYS A 155 23.94 -8.83 12.55
CA CYS A 155 23.92 -7.88 13.68
C CYS A 155 23.60 -6.40 13.33
N HIS A 156 22.95 -6.10 12.21
CA HIS A 156 22.61 -4.76 11.76
C HIS A 156 21.14 -4.65 11.34
N PRO A 157 20.50 -3.48 11.53
CA PRO A 157 19.20 -3.22 10.92
C PRO A 157 19.33 -3.27 9.40
N GLY A 158 18.62 -4.20 8.76
CA GLY A 158 18.49 -4.25 7.29
C GLY A 158 17.79 -3.03 6.69
N PRO A 159 17.77 -2.91 5.35
CA PRO A 159 17.20 -1.77 4.63
C PRO A 159 15.69 -1.58 4.82
N ASP A 160 15.24 -0.33 4.70
CA ASP A 160 13.83 0.05 4.68
C ASP A 160 13.21 -0.27 3.31
N VAL A 161 11.90 -0.53 3.26
CA VAL A 161 11.15 -0.67 2.00
C VAL A 161 10.07 0.41 1.95
N LEU A 162 10.25 1.40 1.06
CA LEU A 162 9.18 2.37 0.77
C LEU A 162 8.19 1.78 -0.21
N ALA A 163 6.91 1.83 0.12
CA ALA A 163 5.84 1.29 -0.71
C ALA A 163 4.85 2.39 -1.15
N ASP A 164 4.09 2.15 -2.21
CA ASP A 164 2.98 3.02 -2.59
C ASP A 164 1.77 2.74 -1.68
N ILE A 165 1.74 3.41 -0.52
CA ILE A 165 0.69 3.22 0.47
C ILE A 165 -0.60 3.90 0.01
N LYS A 166 -1.58 3.08 -0.37
CA LYS A 166 -2.95 3.46 -0.72
C LYS A 166 -3.89 2.30 -0.42
N PRO A 167 -5.20 2.53 -0.22
CA PRO A 167 -6.13 1.47 0.16
C PRO A 167 -6.19 0.33 -0.87
N ASN A 168 -6.04 0.63 -2.17
CA ASN A 168 -6.01 -0.40 -3.23
C ASN A 168 -4.84 -1.39 -3.12
N ASN A 169 -3.74 -0.99 -2.49
CA ASN A 169 -2.55 -1.82 -2.35
C ASN A 169 -2.55 -2.63 -1.04
N ILE A 170 -3.55 -2.44 -0.17
CA ILE A 170 -3.74 -3.22 1.05
C ILE A 170 -4.80 -4.28 0.74
N LEU A 171 -4.36 -5.52 0.56
CA LEU A 171 -5.22 -6.62 0.15
C LEU A 171 -5.65 -7.45 1.35
N LEU A 172 -6.85 -8.00 1.24
CA LEU A 172 -7.56 -8.70 2.31
C LEU A 172 -8.01 -10.06 1.80
N ASP A 173 -7.84 -11.08 2.62
CA ASP A 173 -8.59 -12.32 2.50
C ASP A 173 -9.60 -12.38 3.64
N TYR A 174 -10.86 -12.64 3.30
CA TYR A 174 -11.95 -12.61 4.25
C TYR A 174 -13.05 -13.58 3.85
N ASP A 175 -13.79 -14.06 4.85
CA ASP A 175 -15.01 -14.84 4.65
C ASP A 175 -16.23 -13.98 4.96
N VAL A 176 -17.31 -14.25 4.25
CA VAL A 176 -18.61 -13.64 4.47
C VAL A 176 -19.59 -14.75 4.84
N ALA A 177 -20.19 -14.65 6.03
CA ALA A 177 -21.19 -15.57 6.54
C ALA A 177 -22.45 -14.78 6.95
N GLY A 178 -23.37 -14.60 6.00
CA GLY A 178 -24.48 -13.66 6.19
C GLY A 178 -23.95 -12.22 6.20
N ASP A 179 -24.26 -11.47 7.26
CA ASP A 179 -23.76 -10.10 7.47
C ASP A 179 -22.40 -10.07 8.18
N ASP A 180 -21.92 -11.21 8.69
CA ASP A 180 -20.64 -11.29 9.39
C ASP A 180 -19.47 -11.45 8.42
N ILE A 181 -18.49 -10.56 8.58
CA ILE A 181 -17.23 -10.61 7.82
C ILE A 181 -16.08 -10.96 8.77
N THR A 182 -15.32 -12.00 8.43
CA THR A 182 -14.11 -12.40 9.16
C THR A 182 -12.88 -12.21 8.28
N VAL A 183 -11.99 -11.30 8.66
CA VAL A 183 -10.72 -11.08 7.93
C VAL A 183 -9.71 -12.12 8.38
N ARG A 184 -9.24 -12.95 7.43
CA ARG A 184 -8.24 -14.00 7.63
C ARG A 184 -6.82 -13.49 7.45
N ASN A 185 -6.59 -12.60 6.47
CA ASN A 185 -5.25 -12.10 6.17
C ASN A 185 -5.29 -10.66 5.65
N VAL A 186 -4.24 -9.91 5.96
CA VAL A 186 -4.01 -8.54 5.48
C VAL A 186 -2.57 -8.43 4.99
N GLN A 187 -2.40 -8.09 3.71
CA GLN A 187 -1.09 -7.98 3.10
C GLN A 187 -0.94 -6.73 2.25
N VAL A 188 0.20 -6.05 2.37
CA VAL A 188 0.59 -4.98 1.45
C VAL A 188 1.11 -5.59 0.16
N SER A 189 0.58 -5.13 -0.96
CA SER A 189 0.88 -5.64 -2.30
C SER A 189 1.55 -4.58 -3.17
N ASP A 190 1.73 -4.91 -4.45
CA ASP A 190 2.25 -4.00 -5.47
C ASP A 190 3.67 -3.48 -5.12
N LEU A 191 4.50 -4.41 -4.65
CA LEU A 191 5.89 -4.14 -4.27
C LEU A 191 6.78 -3.82 -5.47
N GLU A 192 6.24 -3.85 -6.68
CA GLU A 192 6.98 -3.54 -7.91
C GLU A 192 7.35 -2.06 -7.99
N ASP A 193 6.52 -1.20 -7.41
CA ASP A 193 6.88 0.19 -7.18
C ASP A 193 7.70 0.37 -5.90
N ALA A 194 7.98 -0.67 -5.11
CA ALA A 194 8.69 -0.50 -3.85
C ALA A 194 10.19 -0.25 -4.05
N VAL A 195 10.76 0.55 -3.16
CA VAL A 195 12.18 0.92 -3.19
C VAL A 195 12.85 0.46 -1.91
N VAL A 196 13.91 -0.32 -2.05
CA VAL A 196 14.79 -0.72 -0.94
C VAL A 196 15.74 0.45 -0.65
N ILE A 197 15.67 0.99 0.55
CA ILE A 197 16.52 2.08 1.02
C ILE A 197 17.60 1.51 1.93
N PRO A 198 18.89 1.57 1.53
CA PRO A 198 20.00 1.14 2.39
C PRO A 198 20.01 1.91 3.72
N PRO A 199 20.54 1.31 4.80
CA PRO A 199 20.65 1.98 6.10
C PRO A 199 21.30 3.36 6.01
N GLY A 200 20.69 4.37 6.63
CA GLY A 200 21.15 5.76 6.63
C GLY A 200 21.00 6.50 5.29
N LYS A 201 20.38 5.88 4.28
CA LYS A 201 20.04 6.53 3.00
C LYS A 201 18.58 6.98 2.99
N ASN A 202 18.25 7.74 1.96
CA ASN A 202 16.92 8.24 1.67
C ASN A 202 16.74 8.33 0.16
N LEU A 203 15.49 8.41 -0.27
CA LEU A 203 15.12 8.62 -1.66
C LEU A 203 14.85 10.11 -1.90
N LYS A 204 15.40 10.73 -2.94
CA LYS A 204 15.23 12.16 -3.24
C LYS A 204 14.96 12.35 -4.73
N ASP A 205 14.42 13.51 -5.11
CA ASP A 205 14.26 13.99 -6.49
C ASP A 205 13.24 13.19 -7.34
N CYS A 206 12.41 12.37 -6.69
CA CYS A 206 11.33 11.63 -7.33
C CYS A 206 9.96 11.93 -6.71
N LEU A 207 8.91 11.82 -7.54
CA LEU A 207 7.52 12.02 -7.15
C LEU A 207 6.83 10.65 -6.99
N ARG A 208 6.84 10.08 -5.79
CA ARG A 208 6.45 8.68 -5.53
C ARG A 208 5.06 8.54 -4.95
N GLY A 209 4.39 7.44 -5.29
CA GLY A 209 3.09 7.06 -4.75
C GLY A 209 1.92 7.84 -5.35
N ASN A 210 0.70 7.44 -5.03
CA ASN A 210 -0.50 8.06 -5.57
C ASN A 210 -0.76 9.47 -5.00
N GLN A 211 -1.17 10.40 -5.87
CA GLN A 211 -1.36 11.83 -5.55
C GLN A 211 -2.25 12.11 -4.32
N LEU A 212 -3.24 11.25 -4.05
CA LEU A 212 -4.20 11.45 -2.96
C LEU A 212 -3.75 10.88 -1.61
N TRP A 213 -2.65 10.13 -1.57
CA TRP A 213 -2.16 9.43 -0.37
C TRP A 213 -0.73 9.85 0.00
N ARG A 214 0.04 10.32 -0.97
CA ARG A 214 1.44 10.72 -0.84
C ARG A 214 1.69 11.79 0.24
N SER A 215 2.83 11.69 0.91
CA SER A 215 3.34 12.67 1.90
C SER A 215 3.75 14.03 1.32
N PRO A 216 3.78 15.12 2.13
CA PRO A 216 4.15 16.45 1.65
C PRO A 216 5.59 16.53 1.12
N GLU A 217 6.56 15.88 1.78
CA GLU A 217 7.96 15.86 1.32
C GLU A 217 8.14 15.15 -0.03
N SER A 218 7.28 14.18 -0.36
CA SER A 218 7.30 13.52 -1.66
C SER A 218 6.72 14.41 -2.77
N TRP A 219 5.65 15.17 -2.48
CA TRP A 219 5.11 16.18 -3.41
C TRP A 219 6.16 17.21 -3.87
N VAL A 220 7.01 17.62 -2.94
CA VAL A 220 8.09 18.59 -3.16
C VAL A 220 9.44 17.94 -3.50
N ARG A 221 9.44 16.63 -3.79
CA ARG A 221 10.62 15.84 -4.21
C ARG A 221 11.80 15.90 -3.23
N ALA A 222 11.52 16.16 -1.96
CA ALA A 222 12.53 16.15 -0.91
C ALA A 222 12.86 14.72 -0.48
N ARG A 223 13.73 14.60 0.53
CA ARG A 223 14.20 13.31 1.06
C ARG A 223 13.01 12.53 1.65
N GLN A 224 12.84 11.29 1.21
CA GLN A 224 11.78 10.35 1.55
C GLN A 224 12.39 9.13 2.24
N SER A 225 11.71 8.65 3.28
CA SER A 225 12.10 7.50 4.11
C SER A 225 10.86 6.94 4.82
N THR A 226 11.02 6.00 5.76
CA THR A 226 9.88 5.36 6.46
C THR A 226 8.81 6.34 6.99
N PRO A 227 9.14 7.54 7.53
CA PRO A 227 8.13 8.54 7.90
C PRO A 227 7.17 8.97 6.77
N SER A 228 7.56 8.85 5.50
CA SER A 228 6.71 9.14 4.34
C SER A 228 5.56 8.11 4.22
N ASP A 229 5.85 6.84 4.51
CA ASP A 229 4.85 5.77 4.52
C ASP A 229 3.90 5.92 5.73
N ILE A 230 4.42 6.34 6.89
CA ILE A 230 3.59 6.64 8.07
C ILE A 230 2.59 7.75 7.79
N TYR A 231 3.04 8.84 7.15
CA TYR A 231 2.14 9.92 6.75
C TYR A 231 1.03 9.41 5.83
N SER A 232 1.43 8.69 4.77
CA SER A 232 0.50 8.16 3.77
C SER A 232 -0.50 7.18 4.40
N PHE A 233 -0.06 6.37 5.35
CA PHE A 233 -0.92 5.47 6.09
C PHE A 233 -1.89 6.19 7.02
N GLY A 234 -1.48 7.30 7.66
CA GLY A 234 -2.42 8.17 8.38
C GLY A 234 -3.57 8.64 7.49
N VAL A 235 -3.28 9.03 6.25
CA VAL A 235 -4.32 9.41 5.27
C VAL A 235 -5.23 8.22 4.93
N VAL A 236 -4.67 7.01 4.79
CA VAL A 236 -5.45 5.77 4.59
C VAL A 236 -6.40 5.51 5.76
N ILE A 237 -5.94 5.67 7.01
CA ILE A 237 -6.79 5.47 8.19
C ILE A 237 -7.99 6.44 8.15
N ILE A 238 -7.77 7.71 7.79
CA ILE A 238 -8.87 8.68 7.68
C ILE A 238 -9.92 8.20 6.66
N TYR A 239 -9.49 7.74 5.50
CA TYR A 239 -10.41 7.20 4.50
C TYR A 239 -11.18 5.98 5.01
N VAL A 240 -10.49 5.03 5.65
CA VAL A 240 -11.13 3.81 6.16
C VAL A 240 -12.12 4.09 7.28
N MET A 241 -11.80 5.04 8.16
CA MET A 241 -12.63 5.34 9.33
C MET A 241 -13.76 6.32 9.03
N LEU A 242 -13.55 7.27 8.11
CA LEU A 242 -14.49 8.37 7.85
C LEU A 242 -15.11 8.33 6.45
N ASN A 243 -14.66 7.43 5.56
CA ASN A 243 -14.98 7.45 4.13
C ASN A 243 -14.58 8.76 3.43
N GLU A 244 -13.59 9.48 3.97
CA GLU A 244 -13.16 10.77 3.47
C GLU A 244 -11.81 10.67 2.75
N MET A 245 -11.82 10.93 1.44
CA MET A 245 -10.58 11.21 0.70
C MET A 245 -10.19 12.67 0.94
N VAL A 246 -9.53 12.95 2.07
CA VAL A 246 -9.25 14.32 2.53
C VAL A 246 -8.54 15.20 1.50
N PHE A 247 -7.72 14.62 0.64
CA PHE A 247 -6.99 15.35 -0.41
C PHE A 247 -7.68 15.40 -1.78
N ARG A 248 -8.91 14.90 -1.90
CA ARG A 248 -9.66 14.93 -3.15
C ARG A 248 -9.86 16.37 -3.62
N ALA A 249 -9.35 16.67 -4.80
CA ALA A 249 -9.63 17.88 -5.57
C ALA A 249 -10.50 17.52 -6.79
N ARG A 250 -10.92 18.49 -7.61
CA ARG A 250 -11.61 18.19 -8.88
C ARG A 250 -10.67 17.47 -9.83
N ASP A 251 -11.21 16.66 -10.75
CA ASP A 251 -10.38 15.89 -11.68
C ASP A 251 -9.53 16.79 -12.57
N GLU A 252 -10.05 17.95 -12.98
CA GLU A 252 -9.32 18.95 -13.75
C GLU A 252 -8.15 19.54 -12.95
N GLU A 253 -8.32 19.72 -11.63
CA GLU A 253 -7.27 20.21 -10.74
C GLU A 253 -6.17 19.17 -10.53
N LEU A 254 -6.52 17.88 -10.43
CA LEU A 254 -5.55 16.79 -10.30
C LEU A 254 -4.80 16.51 -11.60
N ALA A 255 -5.44 16.72 -12.75
CA ALA A 255 -4.83 16.60 -14.07
C ALA A 255 -3.94 17.81 -14.44
N ALA A 256 -4.05 18.93 -13.72
CA ALA A 256 -3.31 20.14 -14.02
C ALA A 256 -1.81 20.02 -13.67
N LYS A 257 -0.97 20.80 -14.37
CA LYS A 257 0.49 20.85 -14.12
C LYS A 257 0.83 21.33 -12.71
N ASP A 258 -0.07 22.10 -12.11
CA ASP A 258 0.01 22.65 -10.76
C ASP A 258 -0.89 21.92 -9.75
N ALA A 259 -1.27 20.66 -10.02
CA ALA A 259 -2.01 19.80 -9.08
C ALA A 259 -1.43 19.80 -7.65
N TRP A 260 -0.09 19.94 -7.54
CA TRP A 260 0.60 20.05 -6.26
C TRP A 260 0.04 21.18 -5.38
N ARG A 261 -0.40 22.31 -5.96
CA ARG A 261 -0.92 23.46 -5.21
C ARG A 261 -2.25 23.10 -4.55
N HIS A 262 -3.15 22.47 -5.31
CA HIS A 262 -4.46 22.06 -4.81
C HIS A 262 -4.35 21.01 -3.71
N VAL A 263 -3.47 20.04 -3.89
CA VAL A 263 -3.26 18.96 -2.93
C VAL A 263 -2.51 19.48 -1.69
N LEU A 264 -1.33 20.10 -1.84
CA LEU A 264 -0.56 20.62 -0.70
C LEU A 264 -1.31 21.68 0.12
N ARG A 265 -2.19 22.47 -0.51
CA ARG A 265 -3.07 23.39 0.22
C ARG A 265 -3.95 22.64 1.21
N ARG A 266 -4.50 21.49 0.82
CA ARG A 266 -5.29 20.63 1.71
C ARG A 266 -4.43 20.02 2.81
N HIS A 267 -3.22 19.54 2.49
CA HIS A 267 -2.27 19.10 3.51
C HIS A 267 -2.08 20.19 4.59
N ILE A 268 -1.81 21.44 4.17
CA ILE A 268 -1.58 22.56 5.10
C ILE A 268 -2.84 22.89 5.90
N SER A 269 -4.00 22.88 5.25
CA SER A 269 -5.28 23.13 5.91
C SER A 269 -5.57 22.13 7.03
N TYR A 270 -5.29 20.84 6.80
CA TYR A 270 -5.69 19.78 7.73
C TYR A 270 -4.62 19.44 8.78
N PHE A 271 -3.33 19.41 8.42
CA PHE A 271 -2.32 18.79 9.28
C PHE A 271 -1.11 19.67 9.61
N ALA A 272 -0.94 20.83 8.97
CA ALA A 272 0.16 21.71 9.33
C ALA A 272 -0.06 22.40 10.68
N ASP A 273 1.02 22.74 11.36
CA ASP A 273 1.08 23.80 12.37
C ASP A 273 2.36 24.61 12.14
N ASP A 274 2.56 25.70 12.88
CA ASP A 274 3.72 26.58 12.68
C ASP A 274 5.05 25.82 12.89
N GLY A 275 5.08 24.85 13.79
CA GLY A 275 6.26 24.01 14.04
C GLY A 275 6.50 23.01 12.92
N GLY A 276 5.43 22.36 12.43
CA GLY A 276 5.47 21.38 11.35
C GLY A 276 5.88 22.02 10.02
N ILE A 277 5.36 23.21 9.69
CA ILE A 277 5.79 23.94 8.49
C ILE A 277 7.29 24.26 8.57
N LYS A 278 7.76 24.80 9.70
CA LYS A 278 9.19 25.08 9.90
C LYS A 278 10.05 23.82 9.80
N GLY A 279 9.59 22.71 10.38
CA GLY A 279 10.27 21.41 10.30
C GLY A 279 10.34 20.89 8.86
N LEU A 280 9.25 20.98 8.09
CA LEU A 280 9.24 20.62 6.68
C LEU A 280 10.20 21.51 5.87
N LEU A 281 10.16 22.83 6.05
CA LEU A 281 11.05 23.77 5.37
C LEU A 281 12.53 23.47 5.67
N SER A 282 12.86 23.20 6.94
CA SER A 282 14.20 22.75 7.35
C SER A 282 14.59 21.45 6.66
N HIS A 283 13.67 20.48 6.58
CA HIS A 283 13.91 19.20 5.92
C HIS A 283 14.17 19.33 4.41
N ILE A 284 13.43 20.20 3.71
CA ILE A 284 13.58 20.36 2.26
C ILE A 284 14.81 21.21 1.87
N GLY A 285 15.16 22.20 2.68
CA GLY A 285 16.23 23.17 2.43
C GLY A 285 15.85 24.30 1.46
N GLU A 286 16.46 25.48 1.62
CA GLU A 286 16.17 26.71 0.85
C GLU A 286 16.39 26.56 -0.66
N ASP A 287 17.33 25.72 -1.08
CA ASP A 287 17.60 25.44 -2.49
C ASP A 287 16.49 24.64 -3.19
N ASN A 288 15.51 24.10 -2.45
CA ASN A 288 14.41 23.36 -3.03
C ASN A 288 13.43 24.30 -3.77
N PRO A 289 13.06 24.04 -5.03
CA PRO A 289 12.14 24.90 -5.80
C PRO A 289 10.74 25.11 -5.18
N PHE A 290 10.38 24.31 -4.18
CA PHE A 290 9.11 24.42 -3.45
C PHE A 290 9.22 25.15 -2.12
N PHE A 291 10.42 25.59 -1.69
CA PHE A 291 10.61 26.25 -0.40
C PHE A 291 9.73 27.50 -0.26
N ASP A 292 9.93 28.49 -1.13
CA ASP A 292 9.10 29.70 -1.12
C ASP A 292 7.64 29.40 -1.47
N ARG A 293 7.39 28.42 -2.34
CA ARG A 293 6.02 28.02 -2.72
C ARG A 293 5.21 27.51 -1.53
N LEU A 294 5.84 26.79 -0.60
CA LEU A 294 5.17 26.32 0.61
C LEU A 294 4.90 27.47 1.59
N ILE A 295 5.81 28.44 1.69
CA ILE A 295 5.61 29.66 2.48
C ILE A 295 4.41 30.44 1.92
N ASP A 296 4.40 30.70 0.61
CA ASP A 296 3.32 31.39 -0.08
C ASP A 296 1.98 30.67 0.13
N LEU A 297 1.97 29.34 -0.02
CA LEU A 297 0.77 28.52 0.13
C LEU A 297 0.23 28.53 1.58
N ALA A 298 1.12 28.54 2.57
CA ALA A 298 0.75 28.68 3.96
C ALA A 298 0.20 30.08 4.28
N ALA A 299 0.78 31.12 3.68
CA ALA A 299 0.36 32.51 3.85
C ALA A 299 -1.02 32.83 3.24
N GLU A 300 -1.56 31.98 2.37
CA GLU A 300 -2.92 32.13 1.84
C GLU A 300 -4.02 31.97 2.90
N PHE A 301 -3.71 31.33 4.03
CA PHE A 301 -4.66 31.14 5.11
C PHE A 301 -4.69 32.36 6.03
N GLY A 302 -5.89 32.78 6.41
CA GLY A 302 -6.10 33.94 7.28
C GLY A 302 -7.53 33.99 7.79
N ALA A 303 -7.93 35.11 8.39
CA ALA A 303 -9.28 35.24 8.99
C ALA A 303 -10.42 34.99 7.99
N SER A 304 -10.25 35.39 6.72
CA SER A 304 -11.24 35.20 5.65
C SER A 304 -11.20 33.82 5.00
N ARG A 305 -10.12 33.07 5.20
CA ARG A 305 -9.87 31.73 4.65
C ARG A 305 -9.14 30.87 5.69
N PRO A 306 -9.83 30.51 6.78
CA PRO A 306 -9.19 29.76 7.85
C PRO A 306 -8.80 28.36 7.41
N ARG A 307 -7.81 27.78 8.09
CA ARG A 307 -7.50 26.35 7.99
C ARG A 307 -8.63 25.54 8.63
N SER A 308 -8.70 24.25 8.32
CA SER A 308 -9.61 23.30 8.97
C SER A 308 -8.80 22.18 9.63
N PRO A 309 -8.09 22.43 10.74
CA PRO A 309 -7.19 21.44 11.33
C PRO A 309 -7.93 20.16 11.72
N PHE A 310 -7.40 18.99 11.33
CA PHE A 310 -7.99 17.68 11.63
C PHE A 310 -8.13 17.44 13.14
N ALA A 311 -7.17 17.95 13.93
CA ALA A 311 -7.22 17.89 15.39
C ALA A 311 -8.47 18.57 16.00
N LEU A 312 -9.17 19.43 15.26
CA LEU A 312 -10.39 20.12 15.69
C LEU A 312 -11.69 19.48 15.17
N TRP A 313 -11.61 18.35 14.45
CA TRP A 313 -12.80 17.69 13.89
C TRP A 313 -13.57 16.95 14.98
N GLN A 314 -14.53 17.64 15.61
CA GLN A 314 -15.25 17.16 16.80
C GLN A 314 -16.02 15.85 16.61
N TYR A 315 -16.36 15.50 15.37
CA TYR A 315 -17.07 14.25 15.03
C TYR A 315 -16.17 13.01 14.98
N VAL A 316 -14.84 13.19 15.02
CA VAL A 316 -13.85 12.11 15.03
C VAL A 316 -13.56 11.70 16.48
N ASP A 317 -13.27 10.41 16.72
CA ASP A 317 -12.81 9.95 18.04
C ASP A 317 -11.52 10.69 18.48
N GLU A 318 -11.39 10.99 19.77
CA GLU A 318 -10.28 11.78 20.30
C GLU A 318 -8.93 11.07 20.15
N GLU A 319 -8.86 9.77 20.43
CA GLU A 319 -7.64 9.00 20.28
C GLU A 319 -7.29 8.77 18.82
N LEU A 320 -8.28 8.64 17.95
CA LEU A 320 -8.07 8.63 16.51
C LEU A 320 -7.48 9.96 16.03
N ARG A 321 -8.02 11.10 16.49
CA ARG A 321 -7.45 12.42 16.16
C ARG A 321 -6.00 12.54 16.61
N ASP A 322 -5.68 12.09 17.81
CA ASP A 322 -4.31 12.11 18.36
C ASP A 322 -3.36 11.22 17.55
N LEU A 323 -3.76 9.98 17.25
CA LEU A 323 -2.97 9.06 16.41
C LEU A 323 -2.69 9.66 15.04
N ILE A 324 -3.72 10.15 14.35
CA ILE A 324 -3.58 10.75 13.02
C ILE A 324 -2.69 11.99 13.08
N GLY A 325 -2.84 12.85 14.09
CA GLY A 325 -1.99 14.04 14.27
C GLY A 325 -0.50 13.66 14.41
N LYS A 326 -0.20 12.59 15.15
CA LYS A 326 1.17 12.07 15.31
C LYS A 326 1.73 11.45 14.02
N MET A 327 0.90 10.79 13.22
CA MET A 327 1.30 10.19 11.94
C MET A 327 1.47 11.21 10.81
N THR A 328 0.64 12.26 10.80
CA THR A 328 0.58 13.27 9.73
C THR A 328 1.32 14.56 10.07
N ASN A 329 2.25 14.52 11.03
CA ASN A 329 3.10 15.67 11.35
C ASN A 329 3.87 16.15 10.10
N PHE A 330 3.84 17.45 9.83
CA PHE A 330 4.52 18.02 8.67
C PHE A 330 6.04 17.88 8.72
N ASP A 331 6.62 17.89 9.93
CA ASP A 331 8.03 17.57 10.13
C ASP A 331 8.24 16.05 10.09
N PRO A 332 8.91 15.49 9.06
CA PRO A 332 9.13 14.05 8.97
C PRO A 332 9.89 13.47 10.16
N ALA A 333 10.74 14.26 10.84
CA ALA A 333 11.52 13.80 11.98
C ALA A 333 10.71 13.72 13.29
N ARG A 334 9.53 14.35 13.34
CA ARG A 334 8.63 14.36 14.50
C ARG A 334 7.45 13.40 14.36
N ARG A 335 7.36 12.68 13.23
CA ARG A 335 6.31 11.66 13.04
C ARG A 335 6.58 10.47 13.93
N ILE A 336 5.49 9.95 14.49
CA ILE A 336 5.50 8.67 15.21
C ILE A 336 6.01 7.55 14.30
N THR A 337 6.72 6.60 14.86
CA THR A 337 7.13 5.38 14.16
C THR A 337 5.96 4.40 14.06
N ALA A 338 6.07 3.37 13.20
CA ALA A 338 5.08 2.30 13.18
C ALA A 338 4.98 1.58 14.55
N HIS A 339 6.07 1.54 15.32
CA HIS A 339 6.12 0.82 16.58
C HIS A 339 5.33 1.57 17.65
N GLU A 340 5.63 2.84 17.82
CA GLU A 340 4.89 3.72 18.71
C GLU A 340 3.41 3.85 18.28
N ALA A 341 3.12 3.81 16.96
CA ALA A 341 1.74 3.82 16.48
C ALA A 341 0.96 2.56 16.89
N LEU A 342 1.57 1.37 16.89
CA LEU A 342 0.92 0.15 17.38
C LEU A 342 0.65 0.18 18.88
N GLU A 343 1.48 0.89 19.65
CA GLU A 343 1.31 1.07 21.09
C GLU A 343 0.29 2.16 21.45
N HIS A 344 -0.29 2.83 20.43
CA HIS A 344 -1.24 3.90 20.65
C HIS A 344 -2.56 3.39 21.27
N PRO A 345 -3.13 4.09 22.27
CA PRO A 345 -4.37 3.67 22.95
C PRO A 345 -5.55 3.36 22.02
N TRP A 346 -5.62 4.05 20.88
CA TRP A 346 -6.63 3.82 19.84
C TRP A 346 -6.70 2.35 19.38
N PHE A 347 -5.55 1.67 19.25
CA PHE A 347 -5.51 0.25 18.90
C PHE A 347 -5.84 -0.67 20.09
N SER A 348 -5.56 -0.25 21.32
CA SER A 348 -5.87 -1.01 22.53
C SER A 348 -7.38 -1.11 22.79
N LYS A 349 -8.16 -0.06 22.47
CA LYS A 349 -9.63 -0.10 22.59
C LYS A 349 -10.29 -1.07 21.60
N GLY A 350 -9.78 -1.16 20.37
CA GLY A 350 -10.29 -2.13 19.38
C GLY A 350 -10.00 -3.61 19.72
N SER A 351 -9.08 -3.85 20.67
CA SER A 351 -8.67 -5.19 21.10
C SER A 351 -9.45 -5.69 22.32
N SER A 352 -10.14 -4.80 23.02
CA SER A 352 -10.80 -5.03 24.30
C SER A 352 -12.31 -5.01 24.10
N ASP A 353 -12.87 -6.15 23.68
CA ASP A 353 -14.27 -6.60 23.94
C ASP A 353 -14.54 -7.90 23.19
#